data_AF-A0A6J4TCN2-F1
#
_entry.id   AF-A0A6J4TCN2-F1
#
_cell.length_a   1.000
_cell.length_b   1.000
_cell.length_c   1.000
_cell.angle_alpha   90.00
_cell.angle_beta   90.00
_cell.angle_gamma   90.00
#
_symmetry.space_group_name_H-M   'P 1'
#
loop_
_entity.id
_entity.type
_entity.pdbx_description
1 polymer ?
#
loop_
_entity_poly.entity_id
_entity_poly.type
_entity_poly.pdbx_seq_one_letter_code
_entity_poly.pdbx_strand_id
1 'polypeptide(L)' 'MKRTIILGVALLFTALLGFLTLYVIFVNREINVLEIISLLVLGLFGFGILGALASPPDDR' A
#
# COMPACT_ATOMS: atom_id res chain seq x y z
N MET A 1 -15.53 -13.74 2.63
CA MET A 1 -14.51 -14.37 1.75
C MET A 1 -14.14 -13.52 0.53
N LYS A 2 -15.08 -13.16 -0.36
CA LYS A 2 -14.78 -12.32 -1.55
C LYS A 2 -14.08 -11.00 -1.19
N ARG A 3 -14.56 -10.29 -0.16
CA ARG A 3 -13.94 -9.07 0.39
C ARG A 3 -12.49 -9.28 0.81
N THR A 4 -12.19 -10.35 1.54
CA THR A 4 -10.84 -10.68 2.01
C THR A 4 -9.89 -10.96 0.86
N ILE A 5 -10.34 -11.67 -0.18
CA ILE A 5 -9.54 -11.93 -1.39
C ILE A 5 -9.23 -10.61 -2.11
N ILE A 6 -10.24 -9.74 -2.29
CA ILE A 6 -10.06 -8.43 -2.95
C ILE A 6 -9.07 -7.56 -2.16
N LEU A 7 -9.25 -7.46 -0.84
CA LEU A 7 -8.35 -6.69 0.03
C LEU A 7 -6.94 -7.28 0.04
N GLY A 8 -6.80 -8.61 0.02
CA GLY A 8 -5.50 -9.28 -0.08
C GLY A 8 -4.79 -8.97 -1.40
N VAL A 9 -5.51 -9.00 -2.53
CA VAL A 9 -4.96 -8.62 -3.83
C VAL A 9 -4.58 -7.13 -3.85
N ALA A 10 -5.44 -6.25 -3.33
CA ALA A 10 -5.14 -4.83 -3.22
C ALA A 10 -3.88 -4.58 -2.36
N LEU A 11 -3.72 -5.30 -1.26
CA LEU A 11 -2.53 -5.23 -0.41
C LEU A 11 -1.28 -5.67 -1.17
N LEU A 12 -1.36 -6.76 -1.94
CA LEU A 12 -0.26 -7.26 -2.76
C LEU A 12 0.21 -6.20 -3.78
N PHE A 13 -0.73 -5.58 -4.50
CA PHE A 13 -0.40 -4.51 -5.45
C PHE A 13 0.19 -3.29 -4.75
N THR A 14 -0.36 -2.91 -3.60
CA THR A 14 0.16 -1.79 -2.79
C THR A 14 1.59 -2.08 -2.33
N ALA A 15 1.87 -3.30 -1.86
CA ALA A 15 3.20 -3.72 -1.44
C ALA A 15 4.18 -3.74 -2.62
N LEU A 16 3.76 -4.22 -3.79
CA LEU A 16 4.58 -4.21 -5.00
C LEU A 16 4.95 -2.79 -5.44
N LEU A 17 3.98 -1.87 -5.43
CA LEU A 17 4.21 -0.46 -5.75
C LEU A 17 5.12 0.21 -4.70
N GLY A 18 4.94 -0.12 -3.43
CA GLY A 18 5.82 0.32 -2.35
C GLY A 18 7.26 -0.14 -2.55
N PHE A 19 7.44 -1.42 -2.87
CA PHE A 19 8.74 -1.98 -3.21
C PHE A 19 9.36 -1.28 -4.43
N LEU A 20 8.61 -1.08 -5.51
CA LEU A 20 9.11 -0.38 -6.71
C LEU A 20 9.53 1.06 -6.40
N THR A 21 8.74 1.77 -5.59
CA THR A 21 9.06 3.14 -5.17
C THR A 21 10.36 3.17 -4.38
N LEU A 22 10.52 2.27 -3.40
CA LEU A 22 11.77 2.15 -2.65
C LEU A 22 12.94 1.78 -3.55
N TYR A 23 12.74 0.84 -4.48
CA TYR A 23 13.75 0.44 -5.45
C TYR A 23 14.25 1.63 -6.28
N VAL A 24 13.34 2.47 -6.80
CA VAL A 24 13.69 3.67 -7.56
C VAL A 24 14.50 4.65 -6.70
N ILE A 25 14.10 4.89 -5.45
CA ILE A 25 14.85 5.74 -4.51
C ILE A 25 16.26 5.20 -4.30
N PHE A 26 16.41 3.88 -4.08
CA PHE A 26 17.71 3.28 -3.82
C PHE A 26 18.63 3.26 -5.04
N VAL A 27 18.08 3.03 -6.23
CA VAL A 27 18.85 2.99 -7.49
C VAL A 27 19.33 4.38 -7.87
N ASN A 28 18.46 5.39 -7.78
CA ASN A 28 18.79 6.75 -8.18
C ASN A 28 19.55 7.53 -7.09
N ARG A 29 19.55 7.04 -5.84
CA ARG A 29 20.15 7.70 -4.65
C ARG A 29 19.65 9.12 -4.41
N GLU A 30 18.50 9.45 -4.96
CA GLU A 30 17.86 10.76 -4.85
C GLU A 30 16.42 10.53 -4.39
N ILE A 31 15.96 11.41 -3.50
CA ILE A 31 14.56 11.46 -3.09
C ILE A 31 14.01 12.82 -3.51
N ASN A 32 13.04 12.79 -4.41
CA ASN A 32 12.33 13.97 -4.88
C ASN A 32 10.93 14.03 -4.24
N VAL A 33 10.24 15.14 -4.49
CA VAL A 33 8.91 15.40 -3.93
C VAL A 33 7.88 14.34 -4.38
N LEU A 34 8.02 13.79 -5.59
CA LEU A 34 7.11 12.76 -6.11
C LEU A 34 7.26 11.45 -5.33
N GLU A 35 8.49 11.03 -5.00
CA GLU A 35 8.66 9.81 -4.19
C GLU A 35 8.14 9.99 -2.77
N ILE A 36 8.31 11.17 -2.17
CA ILE A 36 7.76 11.47 -0.84
C ILE A 36 6.23 11.37 -0.87
N ILE A 37 5.59 11.99 -1.86
CA ILE A 37 4.13 11.91 -2.03
C ILE A 37 3.70 10.47 -2.28
N SER A 38 4.43 9.73 -3.13
CA SER A 38 4.16 8.32 -3.40
C SER A 38 4.20 7.49 -2.12
N LEU A 39 5.24 7.65 -1.28
CA LEU A 39 5.36 6.94 -0.02
C LEU A 39 4.22 7.28 0.96
N LEU A 40 3.78 8.54 1.01
CA LEU A 40 2.62 8.94 1.83
C LEU A 40 1.33 8.26 1.36
N VAL A 41 1.08 8.28 0.05
CA VAL A 41 -0.11 7.66 -0.55
C VAL A 41 -0.08 6.14 -0.34
N LEU A 42 1.07 5.50 -0.57
CA LEU A 42 1.27 4.07 -0.34
C LEU A 42 1.09 3.69 1.13
N GLY A 43 1.60 4.53 2.05
CA GLY A 43 1.36 4.39 3.48
C GLY A 43 -0.13 4.43 3.80
N LEU A 44 -0.85 5.43 3.30
CA LEU A 44 -2.29 5.57 3.50
C LEU A 44 -3.06 4.35 3.01
N PHE A 45 -2.76 3.86 1.80
CA PHE A 45 -3.38 2.64 1.27
C PHE A 45 -3.00 1.41 2.07
N GLY A 46 -1.73 1.23 2.41
CA GLY A 46 -1.26 0.10 3.20
C GLY A 46 -1.94 0.02 4.56
N PHE A 47 -1.97 1.13 5.31
CA PHE A 47 -2.65 1.20 6.60
C PHE A 47 -4.16 1.02 6.46
N GLY A 48 -4.79 1.61 5.45
CA GLY A 48 -6.22 1.46 5.21
C GLY A 48 -6.63 0.02 4.89
N ILE A 49 -5.87 -0.67 4.03
CA ILE A 49 -6.13 -2.07 3.65
C ILE A 49 -5.87 -3.01 4.82
N LEU A 50 -4.78 -2.81 5.57
CA LEU A 50 -4.48 -3.59 6.78
C LEU A 50 -5.56 -3.39 7.85
N GLY A 51 -6.02 -2.15 8.05
CA GLY A 51 -7.14 -1.84 8.95
C GLY A 51 -8.43 -2.53 8.54
N ALA A 52 -8.77 -2.50 7.25
CA ALA A 52 -9.96 -3.18 6.72
C ALA A 52 -9.88 -4.71 6.84
N LEU A 53 -8.68 -5.29 6.80
CA LEU A 53 -8.45 -6.72 7.03
C LEU A 53 -8.52 -7.08 8.53
N ALA A 54 -7.98 -6.24 9.41
CA ALA A 54 -7.92 -6.46 10.85
C ALA A 54 -9.25 -6.19 11.57
N SER A 55 -10.05 -5.25 11.05
CA SER A 55 -11.37 -4.90 11.57
C SER A 55 -12.41 -5.08 10.47
N PRO A 56 -12.74 -6.35 10.12
CA PRO A 56 -13.82 -6.61 9.18
C PRO A 56 -15.12 -5.96 9.70
N PRO A 57 -15.83 -5.17 8.88
CA PRO A 57 -17.09 -4.56 9.30
C PRO A 57 -18.08 -5.64 9.72
N ASP A 58 -18.84 -5.35 10.78
CA ASP A 58 -19.97 -6.16 11.22
C ASP A 58 -20.99 -6.14 10.07
N ASP A 59 -21.26 -7.30 9.47
CA ASP A 59 -22.16 -7.47 8.31
C ASP A 59 -23.65 -7.29 8.76
N ARG A 60 -23.96 -6.13 9.36
CA ARG A 60 -25.31 -5.71 9.77
C ARG A 60 -26.07 -5.02 8.65
#